data_AF-A0A9P7NYF3-F1
#
_entry.id   AF-A0A9P7NYF3-F1
#
_cell.length_a   1.000
_cell.length_b   1.000
_cell.length_c   1.000
_cell.angle_alpha   90.00
_cell.angle_beta   90.00
_cell.angle_gamma   90.00
#
_symmetry.space_group_name_H-M   'P 1'
#
loop_
_entity.id
_entity.type
_entity.pdbx_description
1 polymer ?
#
loop_
_entity_poly.entity_id
_entity_poly.type
_entity_poly.pdbx_seq_one_letter_code
_entity_poly.pdbx_strand_id
1 'polypeptide(L)'
;MLVRDIRTKFSPGPVVIVADMSSKYNALLQEAHRATTSPDRWLESWHSLYPRAVRVGIPELQGPNAVRDFLSAVGARFEPEWAHTKNVAFLQYTDELPESMKLLHLHDELKRFRENNIINQVSTGKRGVHATLGNQSDKSANSTNHECPC
;
A
#
# COMPACT_ATOMS: atom_id res chain seq x y z
N MET A 1 -2.09 52.18 0.99
CA MET A 1 -2.73 51.09 0.21
C MET A 1 -1.75 50.61 -0.84
N LEU A 2 -0.88 49.64 -0.54
CA LEU A 2 0.08 49.10 -1.52
C LEU A 2 0.40 47.60 -1.35
N VAL A 3 0.00 46.99 -0.23
CA VAL A 3 0.30 45.57 0.05
C VAL A 3 -0.71 44.62 -0.62
N ARG A 4 -1.92 45.09 -0.96
CA ARG A 4 -2.98 44.26 -1.58
C ARG A 4 -2.73 43.98 -3.06
N ASP A 5 -2.12 44.90 -3.81
CA ASP A 5 -1.88 44.75 -5.26
C ASP A 5 -0.68 43.86 -5.60
N ILE A 6 0.24 43.68 -4.66
CA ILE A 6 1.36 42.75 -4.85
C ILE A 6 0.83 41.31 -4.77
N ARG A 7 -0.08 41.05 -3.83
CA ARG A 7 -0.63 39.69 -3.61
C ARG A 7 -1.45 39.16 -4.79
N THR A 8 -2.12 40.02 -5.54
CA THR A 8 -2.88 39.64 -6.75
C THR A 8 -1.99 39.35 -7.95
N LYS A 9 -0.81 39.97 -8.05
CA LYS A 9 0.17 39.68 -9.12
C LYS A 9 1.00 38.41 -8.87
N PHE A 10 1.08 37.94 -7.63
CA PHE A 10 1.78 36.71 -7.25
C PHE A 10 0.85 35.50 -7.12
N SER A 11 -0.44 35.62 -7.47
CA SER A 11 -1.27 34.42 -7.60
C SER A 11 -0.72 33.60 -8.76
N PRO A 12 -0.16 32.40 -8.52
CA PRO A 12 0.37 31.59 -9.60
C PRO A 12 -0.75 31.36 -10.61
N GLY A 13 -0.46 31.52 -11.90
CA GLY A 13 -1.43 31.21 -12.94
C GLY A 13 -1.88 29.75 -12.80
N PRO A 14 -3.09 29.40 -13.25
CA PRO A 14 -3.63 28.04 -13.13
C PRO A 14 -2.67 26.98 -13.68
N VAL A 15 -1.94 27.29 -14.76
CA VAL A 15 -0.90 26.43 -15.34
C VAL A 15 0.25 26.15 -14.36
N VAL A 16 0.69 27.17 -13.61
CA VAL A 16 1.76 27.04 -12.61
C VAL A 16 1.28 26.20 -11.42
N ILE A 17 0.03 26.36 -11.02
CA ILE A 17 -0.58 25.55 -9.95
C ILE A 17 -0.66 24.07 -10.34
N VAL A 18 -1.07 23.79 -11.59
CA VAL A 18 -1.10 22.42 -12.12
C VAL A 18 0.31 21.83 -12.13
N ALA A 19 1.29 22.53 -12.70
CA ALA A 19 2.67 22.04 -12.80
C ALA A 19 3.32 21.79 -11.43
N ASP A 20 3.11 22.69 -10.46
CA ASP A 20 3.59 22.53 -9.08
C ASP A 20 2.95 21.30 -8.41
N MET A 21 1.64 21.10 -8.60
CA MET A 21 0.96 19.93 -8.04
C MET A 21 1.38 18.62 -8.70
N SER A 22 1.56 18.59 -10.03
CA SER A 22 2.08 17.42 -10.73
C SER A 22 3.49 17.07 -10.25
N SER A 23 4.35 18.07 -10.07
CA SER A 23 5.70 17.88 -9.51
C SER A 23 5.65 17.28 -8.10
N LYS A 24 4.79 17.82 -7.22
CA LYS A 24 4.62 17.30 -5.85
C LYS A 24 4.07 15.88 -5.83
N TYR A 25 3.12 15.55 -6.71
CA TYR A 25 2.58 14.21 -6.81
C TYR A 25 3.63 13.21 -7.29
N ASN A 26 4.38 13.54 -8.34
CA ASN A 26 5.46 12.70 -8.84
C ASN A 26 6.57 12.51 -7.80
N ALA A 27 6.94 13.57 -7.09
CA ALA A 27 7.90 13.48 -6.00
C ALA A 27 7.42 12.51 -4.90
N LEU A 28 6.13 12.55 -4.56
CA LEU A 28 5.53 11.64 -3.59
C LEU A 28 5.55 10.18 -4.07
N LEU A 29 5.26 9.92 -5.36
CA LEU A 29 5.37 8.58 -5.93
C LEU A 29 6.82 8.07 -5.88
N GLN A 30 7.79 8.92 -6.24
CA GLN A 30 9.21 8.58 -6.15
C GLN A 30 9.67 8.34 -4.71
N GLU A 31 9.07 9.04 -3.73
CA GLU A 31 9.34 8.83 -2.32
C GLU A 31 8.95 7.41 -1.85
N ALA A 32 7.94 6.79 -2.47
CA ALA A 32 7.55 5.40 -2.18
C ALA A 32 8.66 4.39 -2.53
N HIS A 33 9.47 4.69 -3.55
CA HIS A 33 10.59 3.85 -3.95
C HIS A 33 11.80 4.00 -3.01
N ARG A 34 11.85 5.07 -2.21
CA ARG A 34 12.96 5.35 -1.29
C ARG A 34 12.80 4.57 0.02
N ALA A 35 13.91 4.07 0.55
CA ALA A 35 13.93 3.25 1.77
C ALA A 35 13.65 4.03 3.07
N THR A 36 13.60 5.36 3.00
CA THR A 36 13.59 6.25 4.16
C THR A 36 12.20 6.54 4.70
N THR A 37 11.15 6.26 3.92
CA THR A 37 9.78 6.67 4.26
C THR A 37 8.98 5.48 4.77
N SER A 38 8.37 5.64 5.96
CA SER A 38 7.45 4.66 6.51
C SER A 38 6.15 4.63 5.69
N PRO A 39 5.60 3.45 5.36
CA PRO A 39 4.41 3.35 4.53
C PRO A 39 3.18 4.06 5.11
N ASP A 40 3.01 4.12 6.44
CA ASP A 40 1.90 4.84 7.08
C ASP A 40 1.94 6.34 6.82
N ARG A 41 3.12 6.96 7.01
CA ARG A 41 3.32 8.39 6.71
C ARG A 41 3.17 8.68 5.22
N TRP A 42 3.57 7.74 4.36
CA TRP A 42 3.39 7.89 2.93
C TRP A 42 1.91 7.90 2.55
N LEU A 43 1.12 6.98 3.10
CA LEU A 43 -0.33 6.91 2.87
C LEU A 43 -1.05 8.17 3.36
N GLU A 44 -0.72 8.68 4.55
CA GLU A 44 -1.28 9.94 5.05
C GLU A 44 -0.93 11.12 4.13
N SER A 45 0.32 11.20 3.70
CA SER A 45 0.78 12.24 2.78
C SER A 45 0.03 12.17 1.45
N TRP A 46 -0.14 10.96 0.90
CA TRP A 46 -0.90 10.72 -0.31
C TRP A 46 -2.38 11.11 -0.16
N HIS A 47 -3.04 10.70 0.92
CA HIS A 47 -4.43 11.03 1.20
C HIS A 47 -4.65 12.54 1.37
N SER A 48 -3.66 13.27 1.90
CA SER A 48 -3.75 14.73 2.02
C SER A 48 -3.58 15.46 0.69
N LEU A 49 -2.82 14.88 -0.24
CA LEU A 49 -2.43 15.50 -1.51
C LEU A 49 -3.41 15.17 -2.63
N TYR A 50 -3.95 13.94 -2.65
CA TYR A 50 -4.87 13.45 -3.67
C TYR A 50 -6.12 14.34 -3.88
N PRO A 51 -6.88 14.76 -2.84
CA PRO A 51 -8.06 15.62 -3.03
C PRO A 51 -7.72 16.99 -3.60
N ARG A 52 -6.52 17.51 -3.28
CA ARG A 52 -6.02 18.78 -3.81
C ARG A 52 -5.66 18.65 -5.28
N ALA A 53 -5.02 17.55 -5.64
CA ALA A 53 -4.60 17.25 -7.00
C ALA A 53 -5.81 16.96 -7.93
N VAL A 54 -6.83 16.25 -7.43
CA VAL A 54 -8.11 16.06 -8.13
C VAL A 54 -8.82 17.39 -8.38
N ARG A 55 -8.86 18.28 -7.37
CA ARG A 55 -9.50 19.60 -7.51
C ARG A 55 -8.82 20.50 -8.55
N VAL A 56 -7.50 20.37 -8.69
CA VAL A 56 -6.70 21.12 -9.67
C VAL A 56 -6.84 20.51 -11.08
N GLY A 57 -7.37 19.28 -11.20
CA GLY A 57 -7.66 18.66 -12.49
C GLY A 57 -6.41 18.17 -13.22
N ILE A 58 -5.47 17.59 -12.47
CA ILE A 58 -4.21 17.10 -13.04
C ILE A 58 -4.47 15.92 -13.99
N PRO A 59 -4.01 15.96 -15.24
CA PRO A 59 -4.26 14.90 -16.22
C PRO A 59 -3.57 13.58 -15.85
N GLU A 60 -2.43 13.62 -15.15
CA GLU A 60 -1.73 12.41 -14.69
C GLU A 60 -2.55 11.59 -13.67
N LEU A 61 -3.50 12.23 -12.98
CA LEU A 61 -4.41 11.57 -12.03
C LEU A 61 -5.72 11.10 -12.67
N GLN A 62 -5.93 11.39 -13.95
CA GLN A 62 -7.14 11.03 -14.66
C GLN A 62 -6.95 9.70 -15.40
N GLY A 63 -7.71 8.70 -14.98
CA GLY A 63 -7.83 7.43 -15.69
C GLY A 63 -6.92 6.29 -15.18
N PRO A 64 -6.77 5.22 -15.99
CA PRO A 64 -6.17 3.95 -15.57
C PRO A 64 -4.68 4.03 -15.23
N ASN A 65 -3.96 5.03 -15.76
CA ASN A 65 -2.53 5.18 -15.52
C ASN A 65 -2.23 5.57 -14.08
N ALA A 66 -3.06 6.42 -13.48
CA ALA A 66 -2.90 6.84 -12.09
C ALA A 66 -3.00 5.65 -11.11
N VAL A 67 -3.89 4.68 -11.42
CA VAL A 67 -4.03 3.43 -10.65
C VAL A 67 -2.76 2.59 -10.76
N ARG A 68 -2.23 2.43 -11.98
CA ARG A 68 -0.96 1.71 -12.20
C ARG A 68 0.21 2.36 -11.46
N ASP A 69 0.32 3.68 -11.52
CA ASP A 69 1.39 4.41 -10.85
C ASP A 69 1.30 4.26 -9.32
N PHE A 70 0.10 4.33 -8.78
CA PHE A 70 -0.15 4.07 -7.35
C PHE A 70 0.23 2.63 -6.96
N LEU A 71 -0.22 1.63 -7.72
CA LEU A 71 0.10 0.22 -7.45
C LEU A 71 1.60 -0.07 -7.62
N SER A 72 2.26 0.58 -8.57
CA SER A 72 3.72 0.48 -8.76
C SER A 72 4.48 1.06 -7.57
N ALA A 73 4.07 2.23 -7.08
CA ALA A 73 4.65 2.85 -5.89
C ALA A 73 4.45 1.99 -4.63
N VAL A 74 3.26 1.43 -4.43
CA VAL A 74 2.96 0.53 -3.30
C VAL A 74 3.74 -0.79 -3.41
N GLY A 75 3.78 -1.36 -4.62
CA GLY A 75 4.42 -2.63 -4.90
C GLY A 75 5.94 -2.59 -4.90
N ALA A 76 6.54 -1.40 -4.96
CA ALA A 76 7.98 -1.25 -4.96
C ALA A 76 8.62 -1.79 -3.68
N ARG A 77 8.10 -1.38 -2.50
CA ARG A 77 8.68 -1.75 -1.20
C ARG A 77 7.70 -1.92 -0.06
N PHE A 78 6.49 -1.39 -0.15
CA PHE A 78 5.56 -1.41 0.97
C PHE A 78 4.84 -2.76 1.07
N GLU A 79 4.11 -3.15 0.04
CA GLU A 79 3.33 -4.38 0.01
C GLU A 79 3.38 -5.01 -1.40
N PRO A 80 4.51 -5.64 -1.77
CA PRO A 80 4.74 -6.14 -3.13
C PRO A 80 3.73 -7.23 -3.54
N GLU A 81 3.37 -8.12 -2.62
CA GLU A 81 2.41 -9.21 -2.88
C GLU A 81 1.00 -8.66 -3.14
N TRP A 82 0.52 -7.78 -2.27
CA TRP A 82 -0.79 -7.14 -2.42
C TRP A 82 -0.88 -6.35 -3.73
N ALA A 83 0.15 -5.55 -4.04
CA ALA A 83 0.20 -4.78 -5.27
C ALA A 83 0.24 -5.66 -6.52
N HIS A 84 0.94 -6.80 -6.47
CA HIS A 84 0.95 -7.77 -7.57
C HIS A 84 -0.46 -8.35 -7.80
N THR A 85 -1.14 -8.82 -6.76
CA THR A 85 -2.52 -9.34 -6.86
C THR A 85 -3.47 -8.30 -7.46
N LYS A 86 -3.35 -7.04 -7.03
CA LYS A 86 -4.19 -5.93 -7.55
C LYS A 86 -3.85 -5.55 -8.98
N ASN A 87 -2.57 -5.56 -9.37
CA ASN A 87 -2.17 -5.35 -10.76
C ASN A 87 -2.73 -6.44 -11.69
N VAL A 88 -2.67 -7.72 -11.28
CA VAL A 88 -3.24 -8.83 -12.06
C VAL A 88 -4.75 -8.66 -12.19
N ALA A 89 -5.45 -8.33 -11.10
CA ALA A 89 -6.89 -8.06 -11.15
C ALA A 89 -7.21 -6.84 -12.03
N PHE A 90 -6.39 -5.79 -11.98
CA PHE A 90 -6.57 -4.59 -12.80
C PHE A 90 -6.46 -4.90 -14.31
N LEU A 91 -5.53 -5.77 -14.71
CA LEU A 91 -5.38 -6.18 -16.11
C LEU A 91 -6.57 -7.00 -16.66
N GLN A 92 -7.44 -7.53 -15.80
CA GLN A 92 -8.64 -8.26 -16.21
C GLN A 92 -9.78 -7.32 -16.66
N TYR A 93 -9.70 -6.03 -16.33
CA TYR A 93 -10.71 -5.04 -16.68
C TYR A 93 -10.25 -4.23 -17.89
N THR A 94 -10.86 -4.47 -19.05
CA THR A 94 -10.43 -3.91 -20.34
C THR A 94 -11.23 -2.68 -20.78
N ASP A 95 -12.53 -2.60 -20.42
CA ASP A 95 -13.45 -1.55 -20.91
C ASP A 95 -13.82 -0.52 -19.84
N GLU A 96 -14.28 -0.98 -18.66
CA GLU A 96 -14.71 -0.09 -17.58
C GLU A 96 -14.04 -0.46 -16.27
N LEU A 97 -13.48 0.56 -15.63
CA LEU A 97 -12.84 0.47 -14.32
C LEU A 97 -13.93 0.38 -13.25
N PRO A 98 -14.07 -0.75 -12.53
CA PRO A 98 -15.06 -0.86 -11.47
C PRO A 98 -14.75 0.12 -10.34
N GLU A 99 -15.77 0.54 -9.60
CA GLU A 99 -15.63 1.49 -8.50
C GLU A 99 -14.65 1.00 -7.42
N SER A 100 -14.53 -0.31 -7.25
CA SER A 100 -13.55 -0.98 -6.38
C SER A 100 -12.09 -0.74 -6.77
N MET A 101 -11.80 -0.39 -8.03
CA MET A 101 -10.46 -0.08 -8.53
C MET A 101 -10.17 1.42 -8.60
N LYS A 102 -11.06 2.28 -8.08
CA LYS A 102 -10.76 3.70 -7.92
C LYS A 102 -9.66 3.89 -6.88
N LEU A 103 -8.82 4.91 -7.09
CA LEU A 103 -7.68 5.24 -6.24
C LEU A 103 -8.03 5.38 -4.75
N LEU A 104 -9.16 6.02 -4.43
CA LEU A 104 -9.60 6.19 -3.04
C LEU A 104 -9.96 4.84 -2.38
N HIS A 105 -10.64 3.96 -3.12
CA HIS A 105 -11.00 2.63 -2.63
C HIS A 105 -9.76 1.75 -2.43
N LEU A 106 -8.81 1.79 -3.37
CA LEU A 106 -7.53 1.08 -3.25
C LEU A 106 -6.71 1.56 -2.06
N HIS A 107 -6.70 2.87 -1.81
CA HIS A 107 -6.06 3.44 -0.63
C HIS A 107 -6.69 2.90 0.67
N ASP A 108 -8.03 2.94 0.77
CA ASP A 108 -8.73 2.48 1.97
C ASP A 108 -8.58 0.97 2.19
N GLU A 109 -8.58 0.19 1.10
CA GLU A 109 -8.31 -1.23 1.15
C GLU A 109 -6.89 -1.53 1.61
N LEU A 110 -5.89 -0.83 1.09
CA LEU A 110 -4.50 -0.96 1.51
C LEU A 110 -4.33 -0.62 2.99
N LYS A 111 -4.98 0.45 3.46
CA LYS A 111 -4.97 0.84 4.87
C LYS A 111 -5.51 -0.30 5.76
N ARG A 112 -6.68 -0.84 5.41
CA ARG A 112 -7.29 -1.99 6.12
C ARG A 112 -6.43 -3.24 6.07
N PHE A 113 -5.84 -3.54 4.91
CA PHE A 113 -4.94 -4.69 4.73
C PHE A 113 -3.73 -4.59 5.66
N ARG A 114 -3.13 -3.40 5.77
CA ARG A 114 -1.98 -3.16 6.66
C ARG A 114 -2.37 -3.19 8.13
N GLU A 115 -3.49 -2.58 8.52
CA GLU A 115 -4.02 -2.68 9.89
C GLU A 115 -4.22 -4.15 10.31
N ASN A 116 -4.83 -4.96 9.43
CA ASN A 116 -5.03 -6.39 9.67
C ASN A 116 -3.70 -7.17 9.78
N ASN A 117 -2.72 -6.87 8.93
CA ASN A 117 -1.41 -7.52 8.98
C ASN A 117 -0.63 -7.14 10.25
N ILE A 118 -0.67 -5.88 10.69
CA ILE A 118 -0.05 -5.43 11.93
C ILE A 118 -0.68 -6.16 13.12
N ILE A 119 -2.01 -6.23 13.18
CA ILE A 119 -2.73 -6.95 14.25
C ILE A 119 -2.34 -8.44 14.26
N ASN A 120 -2.26 -9.07 13.09
CA ASN A 120 -1.88 -10.48 12.97
C ASN A 120 -0.42 -10.73 13.41
N GLN A 121 0.51 -9.81 13.14
CA GLN A 121 1.90 -9.89 13.61
C GLN A 121 2.02 -9.70 15.13
N VAL A 122 1.29 -8.76 15.72
CA VAL A 122 1.24 -8.56 17.18
C VAL A 122 0.62 -9.78 17.87
N SER A 123 -0.37 -10.41 17.24
CA SER A 123 -1.02 -11.64 17.74
C SER A 123 -0.10 -12.86 17.67
N THR A 124 0.76 -12.95 16.65
CA THR A 124 1.74 -14.05 16.50
C THR A 124 2.97 -13.87 17.39
N GLY A 125 3.29 -12.66 17.83
CA GLY A 125 4.30 -12.41 18.88
C GLY A 125 3.92 -12.97 20.26
N LYS A 126 2.68 -13.43 20.44
CA LYS A 126 2.19 -14.18 21.62
C LYS A 126 1.88 -15.65 21.33
N ARG A 127 2.41 -16.24 20.25
CA ARG A 127 2.46 -17.71 20.17
C ARG A 127 3.58 -18.21 21.06
N GLY A 128 3.25 -18.36 22.35
CA GLY A 128 3.99 -19.25 23.23
C GLY A 128 4.08 -20.61 22.56
N VAL A 129 5.30 -21.00 22.21
CA VAL A 129 5.62 -22.34 21.72
C VAL A 129 5.39 -23.27 22.90
N HIS A 130 4.17 -23.79 23.06
CA HIS A 130 3.92 -24.92 23.94
C HIS A 130 4.35 -26.18 23.20
N ALA A 131 5.63 -26.55 23.36
CA ALA A 131 6.07 -27.89 23.04
C ALA A 131 5.56 -28.85 24.13
N THR A 132 4.34 -29.35 23.99
CA THR A 132 3.93 -30.58 24.69
C THR A 132 4.49 -31.77 23.93
N LEU A 133 5.80 -32.00 24.08
CA LEU A 133 6.42 -33.29 23.83
C LEU A 133 6.32 -34.09 25.12
N GLY A 134 5.60 -35.21 25.08
CA GLY A 134 5.60 -36.20 26.15
C GLY A 134 4.21 -36.67 26.54
N ASN A 135 3.56 -37.45 25.67
CA ASN A 135 2.54 -38.38 26.14
C ASN A 135 2.50 -39.63 25.23
N GLN A 136 3.60 -40.38 25.22
CA GLN A 136 3.51 -41.81 24.89
C GLN A 136 3.09 -42.53 26.17
N SER A 137 1.82 -42.94 26.20
CA SER A 137 1.31 -43.88 27.19
C SER A 137 1.78 -45.28 26.78
N ASP A 138 2.83 -45.79 27.43
CA ASP A 138 3.20 -47.20 27.30
C ASP A 138 2.20 -48.07 28.05
N LYS A 139 1.34 -48.75 27.29
CA LYS A 139 0.70 -50.00 27.72
C LYS A 139 0.85 -51.08 26.64
N SER A 140 1.95 -51.82 26.79
CA SER A 140 2.08 -53.28 26.70
C SER A 140 1.44 -54.01 25.51
N ALA A 141 2.27 -54.56 24.61
CA ALA A 141 2.38 -56.01 24.41
C ALA A 141 3.51 -56.36 23.41
N ASN A 142 4.48 -57.13 23.90
CA ASN A 142 5.13 -58.29 23.27
C ASN A 142 5.18 -58.36 21.73
N SER A 143 6.39 -58.35 21.15
CA SER A 143 6.91 -59.39 20.22
C SER A 143 7.99 -58.85 19.28
N THR A 144 9.17 -59.49 19.37
CA THR A 144 10.12 -59.81 18.28
C THR A 144 10.77 -58.69 17.46
N ASN A 145 12.08 -58.55 17.69
CA ASN A 145 13.18 -58.34 16.73
C ASN A 145 12.80 -57.80 15.34
N HIS A 146 13.18 -56.54 15.07
CA HIS A 146 13.86 -56.21 13.82
C HIS A 146 14.77 -54.99 14.01
N GLU A 147 16.04 -55.18 13.61
CA GLU A 147 17.04 -54.14 13.38
C GLU A 147 16.52 -53.10 12.38
N CYS A 148 16.77 -51.83 12.67
CA CYS A 148 16.86 -50.79 11.64
C CYS A 148 18.16 -50.00 11.86
N PRO A 149 19.01 -49.88 10.83
CA PRO A 149 20.31 -49.21 10.89
C PRO A 149 20.18 -47.68 10.78
N CYS A 150 21.30 -47.02 11.05
CA CYS A 150 21.56 -45.58 10.97
C CYS A 150 21.03 -44.87 9.70
#